data_AF-A0A0C1F4J3-F1
#
_entry.id   AF-A0A0C1F4J3-F1
#
_cell.length_a   1.000
_cell.length_b   1.000
_cell.length_c   1.000
_cell.angle_alpha   90.00
_cell.angle_beta   90.00
_cell.angle_gamma   90.00
#
_symmetry.space_group_name_H-M   'P 1'
#
loop_
_entity.id
_entity.type
_entity.pdbx_description
1 polymer ?
#
loop_
_entity_poly.entity_id
_entity_poly.type
_entity_poly.pdbx_seq_one_letter_code
_entity_poly.pdbx_strand_id
1 'polypeptide(L)'
;MVKKLLFTLFLVLVQAVVFSQTNTYTGSNGDWNTASNWSLGLVPTASHNVVIPSGKTVTISANASGKTVSISGTLKLNDATRLTVSGDFTVNSGGSFLMPTGNGLAELAVYGNYINNGVTDFWKSTVVIAGDLLSPQTSTLQKQGNVIVGGNIIGVFDTTGGNGTGQIYAVDPNATVSIMPITIDGNVTPGIFPSTETSTVIDLVNLVIYGGSCIFTITDIASVSACSGFNAIFTVTTNGGSPTYLWQVNTNGTGWVDLTNGATYSGVTSSTLTISGVVSGMNNYKYRAKITAGSPSCTKSGNYGILTVNTAPSQPTLSASIQPTCNTSTGSFTITNYNASYTYAASPSTGVVISGNTVTAPTGSYALTATLGTCTSVASSGVTINAQPTFCKIRFHNSKISYSTIRWRIRI
;
A
#
# COMPACT_ATOMS: atom_id res chain seq x y z
N MET A 1 -61.87 17.50 14.59
CA MET A 1 -61.11 17.64 13.33
C MET A 1 -59.95 16.61 13.28
N VAL A 2 -60.22 15.33 13.60
CA VAL A 2 -59.22 14.26 13.81
C VAL A 2 -59.55 13.03 12.94
N LYS A 3 -59.87 13.26 11.66
CA LYS A 3 -60.21 12.16 10.72
C LYS A 3 -59.53 12.27 9.36
N LYS A 4 -58.63 13.23 9.15
CA LYS A 4 -57.85 13.40 7.91
C LYS A 4 -56.34 13.22 8.08
N LEU A 5 -55.87 12.87 9.28
CA LEU A 5 -54.44 12.72 9.59
C LEU A 5 -54.04 11.26 9.88
N LEU A 6 -54.75 10.29 9.29
CA LEU A 6 -54.44 8.87 9.44
C LEU A 6 -54.41 8.11 8.09
N PHE A 7 -54.38 8.84 6.97
CA PHE A 7 -54.32 8.25 5.63
C PHE A 7 -53.05 8.64 4.85
N THR A 8 -52.15 9.41 5.46
CA THR A 8 -50.91 9.91 4.86
C THR A 8 -49.66 9.53 5.66
N LEU A 9 -49.76 8.57 6.58
CA LEU A 9 -48.63 8.02 7.33
C LEU A 9 -48.69 6.49 7.41
N PHE A 10 -48.98 5.86 6.27
CA PHE A 10 -48.73 4.43 6.04
C PHE A 10 -48.19 4.24 4.62
N LEU A 11 -47.27 5.12 4.20
CA LEU A 11 -46.28 4.73 3.20
C LEU A 11 -45.25 3.88 3.94
N VAL A 12 -45.67 2.69 4.34
CA VAL A 12 -44.76 1.61 4.71
C VAL A 12 -43.81 1.52 3.54
N LEU A 13 -42.53 1.73 3.85
CA LEU A 13 -41.41 1.30 3.04
C LEU A 13 -41.56 -0.22 2.90
N VAL A 14 -42.47 -0.66 2.03
CA VAL A 14 -42.44 -2.00 1.48
C VAL A 14 -41.18 -1.94 0.63
N GLN A 15 -40.04 -2.24 1.25
CA GLN A 15 -38.91 -2.75 0.53
C GLN A 15 -39.47 -3.95 -0.23
N ALA A 16 -39.84 -3.72 -1.49
CA ALA A 16 -40.14 -4.80 -2.39
C ALA A 16 -38.85 -5.62 -2.39
N VAL A 17 -38.87 -6.75 -1.70
CA VAL A 17 -37.84 -7.75 -1.85
C VAL A 17 -38.06 -8.24 -3.27
N VAL A 18 -37.39 -7.58 -4.23
CA VAL A 18 -37.44 -7.98 -5.63
C VAL A 18 -36.67 -9.29 -5.67
N PHE A 19 -37.39 -10.41 -5.52
CA PHE A 19 -36.81 -11.71 -5.73
C PHE A 19 -36.29 -11.74 -7.17
N SER A 20 -35.03 -12.12 -7.33
CA SER A 20 -34.43 -12.27 -8.65
C SER A 20 -35.24 -13.31 -9.43
N GLN A 21 -35.75 -12.90 -10.58
CA GLN A 21 -36.54 -13.79 -11.43
C GLN A 21 -35.60 -14.75 -12.16
N THR A 22 -35.98 -16.03 -12.20
CA THR A 22 -35.23 -17.02 -12.98
C THR A 22 -35.54 -16.84 -14.46
N ASN A 23 -34.48 -16.70 -15.27
CA ASN A 23 -34.56 -16.66 -16.72
C ASN A 23 -33.81 -17.86 -17.31
N THR A 24 -34.58 -18.86 -17.76
CA THR A 24 -34.07 -20.12 -18.28
C THR A 24 -33.94 -20.06 -19.81
N TYR A 25 -32.84 -20.58 -20.35
CA TYR A 25 -32.67 -20.71 -21.78
C TYR A 25 -33.63 -21.77 -22.35
N THR A 26 -34.45 -21.39 -23.31
CA THR A 26 -35.47 -22.23 -23.96
C THR A 26 -35.25 -22.42 -25.45
N GLY A 27 -34.39 -21.60 -26.08
CA GLY A 27 -34.00 -21.74 -27.48
C GLY A 27 -33.39 -23.11 -27.80
N SER A 28 -33.31 -23.48 -29.09
CA SER A 28 -32.71 -24.76 -29.50
C SER A 28 -31.22 -24.81 -29.17
N ASN A 29 -30.44 -23.93 -29.81
CA ASN A 29 -29.05 -23.57 -29.55
C ASN A 29 -28.84 -22.18 -30.19
N GLY A 30 -28.02 -21.32 -29.63
CA GLY A 30 -27.82 -19.99 -30.21
C GLY A 30 -27.39 -18.92 -29.22
N ASP A 31 -27.65 -17.67 -29.59
CA ASP A 31 -27.07 -16.52 -28.92
C ASP A 31 -27.79 -16.14 -27.61
N TRP A 32 -27.00 -15.75 -26.61
CA TRP A 32 -27.45 -15.21 -25.33
C TRP A 32 -28.19 -13.90 -25.54
N ASN A 33 -27.73 -13.05 -26.46
CA ASN A 33 -28.28 -11.72 -26.67
C ASN A 33 -29.60 -11.70 -27.46
N THR A 34 -30.15 -12.88 -27.81
CA THR A 34 -31.48 -13.01 -28.46
C THR A 34 -32.58 -13.23 -27.42
N ALA A 35 -33.42 -12.22 -27.21
CA ALA A 35 -34.47 -12.21 -26.18
C ALA A 35 -35.46 -13.39 -26.27
N SER A 36 -35.82 -13.83 -27.48
CA SER A 36 -36.74 -14.94 -27.71
C SER A 36 -36.19 -16.31 -27.32
N ASN A 37 -34.88 -16.43 -27.06
CA ASN A 37 -34.28 -17.67 -26.59
C ASN A 37 -34.48 -17.92 -25.09
N TRP A 38 -35.09 -16.98 -24.38
CA TRP A 38 -35.19 -16.96 -22.93
C TRP A 38 -36.64 -17.07 -22.46
N SER A 39 -36.87 -17.78 -21.35
CA SER A 39 -38.21 -18.03 -20.81
C SER A 39 -39.02 -16.77 -20.48
N LEU A 40 -38.33 -15.65 -20.20
CA LEU A 40 -38.97 -14.36 -19.94
C LEU A 40 -39.20 -13.53 -21.21
N GLY A 41 -38.79 -14.02 -22.38
CA GLY A 41 -38.81 -13.25 -23.63
C GLY A 41 -37.90 -12.01 -23.61
N LEU A 42 -36.90 -11.99 -22.72
CA LEU A 42 -35.96 -10.89 -22.49
C LEU A 42 -34.54 -11.42 -22.34
N VAL A 43 -33.56 -10.63 -22.77
CA VAL A 43 -32.14 -10.93 -22.56
C VAL A 43 -31.82 -10.81 -21.06
N PRO A 44 -31.15 -11.81 -20.44
CA PRO A 44 -30.76 -11.73 -19.05
C PRO A 44 -29.90 -10.49 -18.74
N THR A 45 -30.09 -10.00 -17.52
CA THR A 45 -29.38 -8.85 -16.95
C THR A 45 -28.88 -9.21 -15.55
N ALA A 46 -28.14 -8.30 -14.91
CA ALA A 46 -27.68 -8.44 -13.52
C ALA A 46 -28.80 -8.67 -12.47
N SER A 47 -30.08 -8.52 -12.83
CA SER A 47 -31.21 -8.78 -11.93
C SER A 47 -31.83 -10.19 -12.07
N HIS A 48 -31.33 -11.02 -12.99
CA HIS A 48 -31.92 -12.31 -13.34
C HIS A 48 -31.05 -13.50 -12.90
N ASN A 49 -31.66 -14.54 -12.33
CA ASN A 49 -30.97 -15.81 -12.12
C ASN A 49 -30.98 -16.60 -13.43
N VAL A 50 -29.82 -16.80 -14.03
CA VAL A 50 -29.71 -17.42 -15.36
C VAL A 50 -29.52 -18.92 -15.24
N VAL A 51 -30.30 -19.68 -16.01
CA VAL A 51 -30.18 -21.15 -16.08
C VAL A 51 -30.00 -21.59 -17.54
N ILE A 52 -28.96 -22.38 -17.78
CA ILE A 52 -28.69 -23.03 -19.07
C ILE A 52 -28.91 -24.54 -18.88
N PRO A 53 -30.05 -25.10 -19.37
CA PRO A 53 -30.36 -26.51 -19.19
C PRO A 53 -29.41 -27.46 -19.93
N SER A 54 -29.40 -28.73 -19.52
CA SER A 54 -28.69 -29.80 -20.23
C SER A 54 -29.08 -29.89 -21.70
N GLY A 55 -28.11 -30.20 -22.56
CA GLY A 55 -28.32 -30.33 -24.00
C GLY A 55 -28.46 -29.01 -24.76
N LYS A 56 -28.45 -27.86 -24.06
CA LYS A 56 -28.44 -26.53 -24.68
C LYS A 56 -27.02 -26.00 -24.84
N THR A 57 -26.75 -25.37 -25.97
CA THR A 57 -25.53 -24.60 -26.23
C THR A 57 -25.89 -23.14 -26.42
N VAL A 58 -25.35 -22.30 -25.54
CA VAL A 58 -25.54 -20.85 -25.56
C VAL A 58 -24.21 -20.19 -25.86
N THR A 59 -24.20 -19.29 -26.83
CA THR A 59 -23.03 -18.46 -27.16
C THR A 59 -23.29 -17.03 -26.70
N ILE A 60 -22.30 -16.38 -26.10
CA ILE A 60 -22.32 -14.95 -25.80
C ILE A 60 -21.59 -14.23 -26.94
N SER A 61 -22.35 -13.55 -27.80
CA SER A 61 -21.81 -12.82 -28.94
C SER A 61 -21.48 -11.36 -28.64
N ALA A 62 -22.04 -10.80 -27.57
CA ALA A 62 -21.79 -9.45 -27.07
C ALA A 62 -21.83 -9.44 -25.53
N ASN A 63 -21.36 -8.36 -24.90
CA ASN A 63 -21.31 -8.25 -23.44
C ASN A 63 -22.65 -8.64 -22.79
N ALA A 64 -22.56 -9.49 -21.77
CA ALA A 64 -23.71 -10.11 -21.13
C ALA A 64 -23.62 -9.97 -19.61
N SER A 65 -24.77 -10.03 -18.94
CA SER A 65 -24.82 -10.01 -17.49
C SER A 65 -25.88 -10.95 -16.92
N GLY A 66 -25.64 -11.41 -15.68
CA GLY A 66 -26.56 -12.24 -14.91
C GLY A 66 -26.42 -11.93 -13.42
N LYS A 67 -27.47 -12.20 -12.64
CA LYS A 67 -27.36 -12.18 -11.19
C LYS A 67 -26.54 -13.37 -10.72
N THR A 68 -27.06 -14.56 -11.00
CA THR A 68 -26.37 -15.84 -10.89
C THR A 68 -26.39 -16.51 -12.25
N VAL A 69 -25.46 -17.43 -12.51
CA VAL A 69 -25.46 -18.25 -13.73
C VAL A 69 -25.24 -19.70 -13.35
N SER A 70 -26.18 -20.57 -13.73
CA SER A 70 -26.11 -22.01 -13.49
C SER A 70 -26.14 -22.77 -14.82
N ILE A 71 -25.13 -23.61 -15.06
CA ILE A 71 -24.87 -24.24 -16.37
C ILE A 71 -24.92 -25.76 -16.24
N SER A 72 -25.94 -26.38 -16.81
CA SER A 72 -26.00 -27.84 -17.04
C SER A 72 -25.83 -28.22 -18.51
N GLY A 73 -25.91 -27.25 -19.43
CA GLY A 73 -25.59 -27.39 -20.85
C GLY A 73 -24.18 -26.89 -21.17
N THR A 74 -24.03 -26.13 -22.25
CA THR A 74 -22.76 -25.49 -22.64
C THR A 74 -22.95 -23.99 -22.77
N LEU A 75 -22.08 -23.21 -22.12
CA LEU A 75 -21.95 -21.76 -22.31
C LEU A 75 -20.60 -21.44 -22.96
N LYS A 76 -20.64 -20.72 -24.08
CA LYS A 76 -19.46 -20.29 -24.83
C LYS A 76 -19.39 -18.77 -24.89
N LEU A 77 -18.19 -18.20 -24.83
CA LEU A 77 -17.96 -16.78 -25.10
C LEU A 77 -17.28 -16.62 -26.47
N ASN A 78 -17.63 -15.54 -27.17
CA ASN A 78 -16.90 -15.06 -28.34
C ASN A 78 -15.74 -14.13 -27.93
N ASP A 79 -14.82 -13.90 -28.86
CA ASP A 79 -13.72 -12.95 -28.70
C ASP A 79 -14.22 -11.54 -28.35
N ALA A 80 -13.44 -10.81 -27.55
CA ALA A 80 -13.69 -9.46 -27.08
C ALA A 80 -15.05 -9.26 -26.36
N THR A 81 -15.58 -10.33 -25.75
CA THR A 81 -16.81 -10.25 -24.94
C THR A 81 -16.50 -10.32 -23.44
N ARG A 82 -17.37 -9.69 -22.64
CA ARG A 82 -17.36 -9.78 -21.18
C ARG A 82 -18.68 -10.38 -20.67
N LEU A 83 -18.58 -11.39 -19.81
CA LEU A 83 -19.69 -11.85 -18.97
C LEU A 83 -19.52 -11.31 -17.54
N THR A 84 -20.52 -10.59 -17.03
CA THR A 84 -20.54 -10.06 -15.66
C THR A 84 -21.62 -10.72 -14.81
N VAL A 85 -21.23 -11.29 -13.68
CA VAL A 85 -22.11 -12.08 -12.81
C VAL A 85 -22.06 -11.48 -11.41
N SER A 86 -23.16 -10.86 -10.97
CA SER A 86 -23.17 -10.10 -9.70
C SER A 86 -23.20 -10.98 -8.44
N GLY A 87 -23.38 -12.28 -8.59
CA GLY A 87 -23.39 -13.29 -7.54
C GLY A 87 -22.65 -14.53 -8.02
N ASP A 88 -23.16 -15.71 -7.66
CA ASP A 88 -22.46 -16.97 -7.93
C ASP A 88 -22.54 -17.42 -9.39
N PHE A 89 -21.43 -17.98 -9.86
CA PHE A 89 -21.31 -18.65 -11.15
C PHE A 89 -21.06 -20.14 -10.92
N THR A 90 -21.92 -21.00 -11.46
CA THR A 90 -21.88 -22.44 -11.23
C THR A 90 -21.93 -23.23 -12.52
N VAL A 91 -20.88 -24.02 -12.76
CA VAL A 91 -20.88 -25.09 -13.76
C VAL A 91 -21.30 -26.37 -13.05
N ASN A 92 -22.49 -26.87 -13.35
CA ASN A 92 -23.02 -28.09 -12.76
C ASN A 92 -22.34 -29.32 -13.38
N SER A 93 -22.50 -30.49 -12.74
CA SER A 93 -22.08 -31.75 -13.33
C SER A 93 -22.73 -31.97 -14.70
N GLY A 94 -21.95 -32.38 -15.69
CA GLY A 94 -22.36 -32.49 -17.09
C GLY A 94 -22.44 -31.17 -17.86
N GLY A 95 -22.26 -30.03 -17.19
CA GLY A 95 -22.17 -28.72 -17.81
C GLY A 95 -20.77 -28.37 -18.30
N SER A 96 -20.69 -27.44 -19.25
CA SER A 96 -19.44 -26.96 -19.85
C SER A 96 -19.41 -25.43 -19.95
N PHE A 97 -18.36 -24.80 -19.43
CA PHE A 97 -18.06 -23.38 -19.65
C PHE A 97 -16.77 -23.23 -20.47
N LEU A 98 -16.86 -22.53 -21.60
CA LEU A 98 -15.78 -22.44 -22.57
C LEU A 98 -15.55 -20.98 -22.99
N MET A 99 -14.37 -20.46 -22.72
CA MET A 99 -13.94 -19.16 -23.22
C MET A 99 -13.38 -19.28 -24.66
N PRO A 100 -13.17 -18.17 -25.40
CA PRO A 100 -12.82 -18.22 -26.83
C PRO A 100 -11.50 -18.97 -27.07
N THR A 101 -11.38 -19.66 -28.21
CA THR A 101 -10.16 -20.38 -28.61
C THR A 101 -9.34 -19.60 -29.64
N GLY A 102 -8.11 -20.06 -29.93
CA GLY A 102 -7.25 -19.47 -30.96
C GLY A 102 -6.62 -18.16 -30.50
N ASN A 103 -6.80 -17.08 -31.26
CA ASN A 103 -6.29 -15.74 -30.92
C ASN A 103 -7.26 -14.90 -30.08
N GLY A 104 -8.49 -15.39 -29.86
CA GLY A 104 -9.49 -14.63 -29.13
C GLY A 104 -9.26 -14.61 -27.62
N LEU A 105 -9.67 -13.52 -26.98
CA LEU A 105 -9.63 -13.27 -25.55
C LEU A 105 -11.00 -12.78 -25.08
N ALA A 106 -11.43 -13.21 -23.90
CA ALA A 106 -12.63 -12.69 -23.27
C ALA A 106 -12.39 -12.37 -21.80
N GLU A 107 -13.40 -11.81 -21.15
CA GLU A 107 -13.36 -11.49 -19.73
C GLU A 107 -14.54 -12.11 -19.00
N LEU A 108 -14.26 -12.70 -17.84
CA LEU A 108 -15.28 -13.14 -16.89
C LEU A 108 -15.09 -12.38 -15.58
N ALA A 109 -16.15 -11.70 -15.13
CA ALA A 109 -16.20 -10.99 -13.86
C ALA A 109 -17.29 -11.61 -12.97
N VAL A 110 -16.90 -12.19 -11.84
CA VAL A 110 -17.81 -12.84 -10.88
C VAL A 110 -17.69 -12.15 -9.53
N TYR A 111 -18.78 -11.57 -9.02
CA TYR A 111 -18.81 -10.88 -7.73
C TYR A 111 -19.21 -11.79 -6.56
N GLY A 112 -19.61 -13.03 -6.85
CA GLY A 112 -19.77 -14.11 -5.86
C GLY A 112 -18.71 -15.19 -6.02
N ASN A 113 -19.10 -16.43 -5.74
CA ASN A 113 -18.24 -17.60 -5.85
C ASN A 113 -18.28 -18.18 -7.27
N TYR A 114 -17.16 -18.78 -7.70
CA TYR A 114 -17.09 -19.61 -8.89
C TYR A 114 -17.01 -21.09 -8.47
N ILE A 115 -17.96 -21.89 -8.93
CA ILE A 115 -18.06 -23.32 -8.58
C ILE A 115 -18.05 -24.14 -9.86
N ASN A 116 -17.04 -25.01 -10.03
CA ASN A 116 -16.93 -25.91 -11.18
C ASN A 116 -17.04 -27.39 -10.79
N ASN A 117 -18.22 -27.96 -11.04
CA ASN A 117 -18.50 -29.39 -10.94
C ASN A 117 -18.54 -30.10 -12.30
N GLY A 118 -18.22 -29.40 -13.39
CA GLY A 118 -18.28 -29.89 -14.77
C GLY A 118 -16.96 -29.63 -15.51
N VAL A 119 -17.07 -29.18 -16.76
CA VAL A 119 -15.90 -28.82 -17.58
C VAL A 119 -15.77 -27.30 -17.64
N THR A 120 -14.60 -26.78 -17.31
CA THR A 120 -14.26 -25.36 -17.45
C THR A 120 -12.99 -25.21 -18.25
N ASP A 121 -13.05 -24.42 -19.33
CA ASP A 121 -11.87 -23.99 -20.08
C ASP A 121 -11.82 -22.46 -20.16
N PHE A 122 -10.88 -21.86 -19.44
CA PHE A 122 -10.64 -20.42 -19.44
C PHE A 122 -9.79 -19.96 -20.63
N TRP A 123 -9.18 -20.90 -21.37
CA TRP A 123 -8.23 -20.59 -22.45
C TRP A 123 -7.16 -19.58 -22.00
N LYS A 124 -6.91 -18.52 -22.77
CA LYS A 124 -5.99 -17.41 -22.47
C LYS A 124 -6.70 -16.17 -21.90
N SER A 125 -7.94 -16.31 -21.46
CA SER A 125 -8.79 -15.20 -21.06
C SER A 125 -8.44 -14.65 -19.67
N THR A 126 -9.03 -13.50 -19.33
CA THR A 126 -8.93 -12.93 -17.97
C THR A 126 -10.19 -13.24 -17.18
N VAL A 127 -10.02 -13.82 -16.00
CA VAL A 127 -11.09 -14.20 -15.07
C VAL A 127 -10.81 -13.53 -13.73
N VAL A 128 -11.79 -12.80 -13.22
CA VAL A 128 -11.73 -12.17 -11.89
C VAL A 128 -12.92 -12.62 -11.07
N ILE A 129 -12.65 -13.18 -9.89
CA ILE A 129 -13.65 -13.74 -8.97
C ILE A 129 -13.48 -13.04 -7.63
N ALA A 130 -14.53 -12.39 -7.13
CA ALA A 130 -14.50 -11.70 -5.84
C ALA A 130 -14.55 -12.66 -4.64
N GLY A 131 -15.34 -13.75 -4.77
CA GLY A 131 -15.45 -14.79 -3.76
C GLY A 131 -14.44 -15.93 -3.94
N ASP A 132 -14.87 -17.13 -3.57
CA ASP A 132 -14.06 -18.35 -3.64
C ASP A 132 -14.11 -18.98 -5.05
N LEU A 133 -13.00 -19.62 -5.43
CA LEU A 133 -12.90 -20.49 -6.61
C LEU A 133 -12.81 -21.94 -6.16
N LEU A 134 -13.91 -22.69 -6.35
CA LEU A 134 -14.04 -24.09 -5.99
C LEU A 134 -14.16 -24.95 -7.26
N SER A 135 -13.12 -25.73 -7.58
CA SER A 135 -13.04 -26.54 -8.81
C SER A 135 -12.67 -28.00 -8.51
N PRO A 136 -13.57 -28.81 -7.92
CA PRO A 136 -13.32 -30.25 -7.72
C PRO A 136 -13.08 -31.02 -9.03
N GLN A 137 -13.55 -30.51 -10.17
CA GLN A 137 -13.18 -31.01 -11.50
C GLN A 137 -12.05 -30.16 -12.11
N THR A 138 -11.32 -30.71 -13.07
CA THR A 138 -10.22 -29.99 -13.73
C THR A 138 -10.72 -28.77 -14.49
N SER A 139 -10.22 -27.59 -14.12
CA SER A 139 -10.32 -26.37 -14.93
C SER A 139 -9.04 -26.20 -15.76
N THR A 140 -9.15 -25.93 -17.05
CA THR A 140 -7.99 -25.66 -17.92
C THR A 140 -7.72 -24.16 -18.06
N LEU A 141 -6.45 -23.78 -18.03
CA LEU A 141 -5.98 -22.40 -18.24
C LEU A 141 -4.72 -22.42 -19.10
N GLN A 142 -4.76 -21.83 -20.28
CA GLN A 142 -3.55 -21.75 -21.11
C GLN A 142 -2.57 -20.70 -20.60
N LYS A 143 -1.29 -20.87 -20.93
CA LYS A 143 -0.24 -19.89 -20.65
C LYS A 143 -0.61 -18.55 -21.30
N GLN A 144 -0.47 -17.43 -20.57
CA GLN A 144 -0.97 -16.06 -20.86
C GLN A 144 -2.38 -15.74 -20.34
N GLY A 145 -3.13 -16.73 -19.88
CA GLY A 145 -4.40 -16.49 -19.19
C GLY A 145 -4.18 -16.06 -17.73
N ASN A 146 -5.15 -15.31 -17.22
CA ASN A 146 -5.14 -14.74 -15.87
C ASN A 146 -6.39 -15.20 -15.11
N VAL A 147 -6.20 -15.84 -13.95
CA VAL A 147 -7.29 -16.14 -13.00
C VAL A 147 -6.96 -15.48 -11.67
N ILE A 148 -7.72 -14.44 -11.32
CA ILE A 148 -7.52 -13.66 -10.10
C ILE A 148 -8.69 -13.92 -9.16
N VAL A 149 -8.40 -14.33 -7.93
CA VAL A 149 -9.40 -14.72 -6.94
C VAL A 149 -9.24 -13.90 -5.67
N GLY A 150 -10.35 -13.33 -5.21
CA GLY A 150 -10.45 -12.54 -3.98
C GLY A 150 -10.58 -13.39 -2.72
N GLY A 151 -11.09 -14.62 -2.81
CA GLY A 151 -11.20 -15.58 -1.71
C GLY A 151 -10.28 -16.81 -1.85
N ASN A 152 -10.76 -17.96 -1.36
CA ASN A 152 -10.04 -19.23 -1.38
C ASN A 152 -9.94 -19.81 -2.79
N ILE A 153 -8.88 -20.59 -3.05
CA ILE A 153 -8.69 -21.32 -4.31
C ILE A 153 -8.50 -22.81 -3.99
N ILE A 154 -9.50 -23.62 -4.30
CA ILE A 154 -9.50 -25.05 -4.00
C ILE A 154 -9.90 -25.82 -5.25
N GLY A 155 -9.01 -26.62 -5.82
CA GLY A 155 -9.38 -27.43 -6.97
C GLY A 155 -8.26 -28.04 -7.79
N VAL A 156 -8.66 -28.61 -8.92
CA VAL A 156 -7.75 -29.20 -9.90
C VAL A 156 -7.62 -28.25 -11.10
N PHE A 157 -6.39 -27.93 -11.47
CA PHE A 157 -6.07 -27.07 -12.61
C PHE A 157 -5.10 -27.76 -13.55
N ASP A 158 -5.30 -27.56 -14.83
CA ASP A 158 -4.31 -27.90 -15.84
C ASP A 158 -3.87 -26.64 -16.59
N THR A 159 -2.60 -26.27 -16.42
CA THR A 159 -1.99 -25.13 -17.12
C THR A 159 -1.21 -25.59 -18.35
N THR A 160 -1.90 -26.13 -19.36
CA THR A 160 -1.30 -26.64 -20.61
C THR A 160 -1.45 -25.66 -21.78
N GLY A 161 -0.50 -25.71 -22.74
CA GLY A 161 -0.54 -24.92 -23.99
C GLY A 161 -0.02 -23.47 -23.89
N GLY A 162 0.51 -22.92 -24.99
CA GLY A 162 1.02 -21.54 -25.11
C GLY A 162 2.49 -21.31 -24.69
N ASN A 163 2.96 -20.05 -24.82
CA ASN A 163 4.28 -19.58 -24.34
C ASN A 163 4.09 -18.78 -23.04
N GLY A 164 4.82 -19.12 -21.97
CA GLY A 164 4.75 -18.46 -20.64
C GLY A 164 4.32 -19.39 -19.50
N THR A 165 3.77 -18.83 -18.42
CA THR A 165 3.08 -19.54 -17.32
C THR A 165 1.61 -19.10 -17.31
N GLY A 166 0.67 -19.99 -17.00
CA GLY A 166 -0.69 -19.56 -16.64
C GLY A 166 -0.61 -18.87 -15.28
N GLN A 167 -1.26 -17.72 -15.14
CA GLN A 167 -1.11 -16.88 -13.95
C GLN A 167 -2.36 -17.00 -13.08
N ILE A 168 -2.22 -17.64 -11.92
CA ILE A 168 -3.28 -17.76 -10.92
C ILE A 168 -2.86 -16.92 -9.71
N TYR A 169 -3.74 -16.04 -9.26
CA TYR A 169 -3.48 -15.11 -8.16
C TYR A 169 -4.52 -15.24 -7.05
N ALA A 170 -4.02 -15.34 -5.82
CA ALA A 170 -4.82 -15.25 -4.60
C ALA A 170 -4.58 -13.87 -3.98
N VAL A 171 -5.58 -12.98 -4.08
CA VAL A 171 -5.44 -11.57 -3.70
C VAL A 171 -5.61 -11.37 -2.21
N ASP A 172 -6.45 -12.17 -1.54
CA ASP A 172 -6.58 -12.14 -0.08
C ASP A 172 -5.34 -12.77 0.58
N PRO A 173 -4.62 -12.05 1.46
CA PRO A 173 -3.50 -12.59 2.21
C PRO A 173 -3.86 -13.76 3.14
N ASN A 174 -5.15 -13.96 3.43
CA ASN A 174 -5.63 -15.05 4.28
C ASN A 174 -6.28 -16.20 3.49
N ALA A 175 -6.22 -16.16 2.15
CA ALA A 175 -6.81 -17.19 1.32
C ALA A 175 -6.16 -18.55 1.57
N THR A 176 -7.00 -19.59 1.68
CA THR A 176 -6.52 -20.97 1.57
C THR A 176 -6.34 -21.31 0.10
N VAL A 177 -5.13 -21.71 -0.27
CA VAL A 177 -4.80 -22.21 -1.61
C VAL A 177 -4.50 -23.70 -1.51
N SER A 178 -5.23 -24.48 -2.29
CA SER A 178 -5.07 -25.93 -2.41
C SER A 178 -5.33 -26.34 -3.85
N ILE A 179 -4.27 -26.40 -4.64
CA ILE A 179 -4.34 -26.64 -6.08
C ILE A 179 -3.64 -27.96 -6.45
N MET A 180 -4.29 -28.75 -7.29
CA MET A 180 -3.72 -29.97 -7.88
C MET A 180 -3.46 -29.77 -9.39
N PRO A 181 -2.28 -30.13 -9.91
CA PRO A 181 -1.11 -30.63 -9.19
C PRO A 181 -0.42 -29.55 -8.36
N ILE A 182 0.23 -29.96 -7.26
CA ILE A 182 0.92 -29.08 -6.29
C ILE A 182 2.02 -28.20 -6.92
N THR A 183 2.52 -28.56 -8.10
CA THR A 183 3.49 -27.75 -8.85
C THR A 183 2.92 -26.42 -9.31
N ILE A 184 1.60 -26.30 -9.45
CA ILE A 184 0.90 -25.03 -9.70
C ILE A 184 0.76 -24.26 -8.38
N ASP A 185 0.37 -24.96 -7.31
CA ASP A 185 0.16 -24.41 -5.96
C ASP A 185 1.39 -23.69 -5.40
N GLY A 186 2.59 -24.27 -5.55
CA GLY A 186 3.84 -23.67 -5.08
C GLY A 186 4.18 -22.30 -5.70
N ASN A 187 3.48 -21.87 -6.75
CA ASN A 187 3.65 -20.55 -7.38
C ASN A 187 2.53 -19.55 -7.03
N VAL A 188 1.48 -19.97 -6.32
CA VAL A 188 0.34 -19.12 -5.93
C VAL A 188 0.47 -18.74 -4.46
N THR A 189 0.96 -17.54 -4.18
CA THR A 189 1.11 -17.03 -2.81
C THR A 189 -0.04 -16.09 -2.45
N PRO A 190 -0.80 -16.35 -1.35
CA PRO A 190 -1.82 -15.43 -0.85
C PRO A 190 -1.30 -14.02 -0.62
N GLY A 191 -2.11 -13.02 -0.99
CA GLY A 191 -1.80 -11.60 -0.79
C GLY A 191 -0.85 -11.00 -1.82
N ILE A 192 -0.46 -11.76 -2.85
CA ILE A 192 0.40 -11.29 -3.93
C ILE A 192 -0.42 -11.10 -5.20
N PHE A 193 -0.52 -9.85 -5.65
CA PHE A 193 -0.97 -9.49 -6.98
C PHE A 193 0.05 -8.52 -7.61
N PRO A 194 0.69 -8.86 -8.74
CA PRO A 194 1.75 -8.04 -9.30
C PRO A 194 1.24 -6.68 -9.80
N SER A 195 1.94 -5.61 -9.45
CA SER A 195 1.66 -4.26 -9.96
C SER A 195 2.10 -4.04 -11.41
N THR A 196 2.73 -5.05 -12.03
CA THR A 196 3.24 -5.02 -13.41
C THR A 196 2.27 -5.62 -14.44
N GLU A 197 1.09 -6.06 -14.01
CA GLU A 197 0.03 -6.51 -14.93
C GLU A 197 -0.47 -5.35 -15.81
N THR A 198 -1.20 -5.69 -16.88
CA THR A 198 -1.77 -4.65 -17.76
C THR A 198 -2.78 -3.79 -17.00
N SER A 199 -2.91 -2.52 -17.39
CA SER A 199 -3.88 -1.60 -16.78
C SER A 199 -5.32 -2.14 -16.84
N THR A 200 -5.67 -2.87 -17.90
CA THR A 200 -6.99 -3.50 -18.07
C THR A 200 -7.28 -4.57 -17.02
N VAL A 201 -6.30 -5.41 -16.69
CA VAL A 201 -6.44 -6.45 -15.64
C VAL A 201 -6.51 -5.78 -14.27
N ILE A 202 -5.65 -4.79 -14.01
CA ILE A 202 -5.64 -4.03 -12.76
C ILE A 202 -7.00 -3.33 -12.53
N ASP A 203 -7.55 -2.68 -13.56
CA ASP A 203 -8.85 -2.03 -13.50
C ASP A 203 -9.99 -3.02 -13.24
N LEU A 204 -9.94 -4.20 -13.86
CA LEU A 204 -10.95 -5.24 -13.65
C LEU A 204 -10.88 -5.83 -12.24
N VAL A 205 -9.68 -6.04 -11.70
CA VAL A 205 -9.48 -6.48 -10.30
C VAL A 205 -10.02 -5.44 -9.32
N ASN A 206 -9.72 -4.16 -9.54
CA ASN A 206 -10.25 -3.06 -8.73
C ASN A 206 -11.77 -2.96 -8.77
N LEU A 207 -12.35 -3.20 -9.95
CA LEU A 207 -13.79 -3.22 -10.14
C LEU A 207 -14.44 -4.40 -9.40
N VAL A 208 -13.95 -5.62 -9.59
CA VAL A 208 -14.64 -6.84 -9.16
C VAL A 208 -14.33 -7.23 -7.72
N ILE A 209 -13.05 -7.26 -7.33
CA ILE A 209 -12.63 -7.73 -5.99
C ILE A 209 -12.75 -6.61 -4.96
N TYR A 210 -12.30 -5.40 -5.33
CA TYR A 210 -12.29 -4.26 -4.41
C TYR A 210 -13.54 -3.38 -4.53
N GLY A 211 -14.50 -3.76 -5.38
CA GLY A 211 -15.84 -3.18 -5.46
C GLY A 211 -15.90 -1.75 -5.99
N GLY A 212 -14.97 -1.30 -6.83
CA GLY A 212 -14.93 0.10 -7.24
C GLY A 212 -14.53 0.36 -8.68
N SER A 213 -15.51 0.55 -9.57
CA SER A 213 -15.41 1.60 -10.60
C SER A 213 -15.75 2.95 -9.96
N CYS A 214 -15.03 3.33 -8.91
CA CYS A 214 -15.11 4.71 -8.45
C CYS A 214 -14.54 5.58 -9.57
N ILE A 215 -15.40 6.39 -10.19
CA ILE A 215 -15.03 7.31 -11.28
C ILE A 215 -14.01 8.38 -10.85
N PHE A 216 -13.72 8.46 -9.56
CA PHE A 216 -12.74 9.36 -8.99
C PHE A 216 -11.35 8.71 -8.82
N THR A 217 -10.33 9.54 -8.93
CA THR A 217 -8.94 9.23 -8.69
C THR A 217 -8.54 9.64 -7.27
N ILE A 218 -7.52 8.96 -6.75
CA ILE A 218 -6.84 9.30 -5.50
C ILE A 218 -5.37 9.43 -5.87
N THR A 219 -4.71 10.53 -5.50
CA THR A 219 -3.28 10.67 -5.77
C THR A 219 -2.46 9.68 -4.95
N ASP A 220 -1.31 9.28 -5.49
CA ASP A 220 -0.32 8.53 -4.72
C ASP A 220 0.10 9.32 -3.48
N ILE A 221 0.35 8.59 -2.40
CA ILE A 221 0.78 9.13 -1.12
C ILE A 221 2.30 8.99 -1.06
N ALA A 222 3.01 10.11 -0.95
CA ALA A 222 4.47 10.09 -0.85
C ALA A 222 4.92 9.45 0.48
N SER A 223 6.01 8.69 0.43
CA SER A 223 6.69 8.22 1.64
C SER A 223 7.30 9.41 2.40
N VAL A 224 7.22 9.36 3.73
CA VAL A 224 7.64 10.45 4.62
C VAL A 224 8.73 9.94 5.54
N SER A 225 9.81 10.71 5.66
CA SER A 225 10.84 10.49 6.67
C SER A 225 10.71 11.52 7.78
N ALA A 226 10.76 11.06 9.02
CA ALA A 226 10.69 11.92 10.20
C ALA A 226 11.63 11.41 11.30
N CYS A 227 12.11 12.32 12.12
CA CYS A 227 12.95 11.99 13.26
C CYS A 227 12.08 11.55 14.44
N SER A 228 12.54 10.57 15.21
CA SER A 228 11.85 10.15 16.44
C SER A 228 11.55 11.37 17.34
N GLY A 229 10.30 11.49 17.79
CA GLY A 229 9.79 12.60 18.60
C GLY A 229 9.19 13.77 17.81
N PHE A 230 9.37 13.82 16.48
CA PHE A 230 8.77 14.84 15.62
C PHE A 230 7.49 14.35 14.96
N ASN A 231 6.77 15.26 14.30
CA ASN A 231 5.55 14.91 13.59
C ASN A 231 5.86 14.45 12.16
N ALA A 232 5.10 13.49 11.66
CA ALA A 232 5.05 13.12 10.25
C ALA A 232 3.68 13.48 9.67
N ILE A 233 3.65 13.92 8.41
CA ILE A 233 2.42 14.39 7.76
C ILE A 233 2.26 13.66 6.42
N PHE A 234 1.14 12.96 6.25
CA PHE A 234 0.74 12.37 4.98
C PHE A 234 -0.44 13.15 4.41
N THR A 235 -0.40 13.42 3.10
CA THR A 235 -1.47 14.13 2.39
C THR A 235 -1.98 13.29 1.23
N VAL A 236 -3.26 13.38 0.95
CA VAL A 236 -3.91 12.75 -0.21
C VAL A 236 -4.87 13.74 -0.86
N THR A 237 -5.02 13.64 -2.18
CA THR A 237 -6.01 14.42 -2.92
C THR A 237 -6.88 13.50 -3.77
N THR A 238 -8.10 13.96 -4.06
CA THR A 238 -9.06 13.23 -4.89
C THR A 238 -9.88 14.22 -5.72
N ASN A 239 -10.31 13.80 -6.90
CA ASN A 239 -11.29 14.55 -7.72
C ASN A 239 -12.74 14.12 -7.44
N GLY A 240 -12.98 13.24 -6.47
CA GLY A 240 -14.33 12.81 -6.08
C GLY A 240 -15.11 13.94 -5.42
N GLY A 241 -16.36 14.16 -5.85
CA GLY A 241 -17.24 15.12 -5.21
C GLY A 241 -17.63 14.69 -3.79
N SER A 242 -17.65 15.65 -2.86
CA SER A 242 -17.99 15.46 -1.44
C SER A 242 -17.28 14.26 -0.77
N PRO A 243 -15.93 14.23 -0.75
CA PRO A 243 -15.20 13.08 -0.25
C PRO A 243 -15.30 12.97 1.28
N THR A 244 -15.50 11.76 1.77
CA THR A 244 -15.25 11.39 3.17
C THR A 244 -13.98 10.53 3.22
N TYR A 245 -13.13 10.80 4.21
CA TYR A 245 -11.83 10.14 4.36
C TYR A 245 -11.84 9.23 5.58
N LEU A 246 -11.07 8.15 5.50
CA LEU A 246 -10.67 7.32 6.61
C LEU A 246 -9.24 6.84 6.37
N TRP A 247 -8.31 7.29 7.22
CA TRP A 247 -6.93 6.80 7.17
C TRP A 247 -6.81 5.41 7.78
N GLN A 248 -6.02 4.56 7.13
CA GLN A 248 -5.71 3.21 7.58
C GLN A 248 -4.19 3.05 7.75
N VAL A 249 -3.79 2.22 8.70
CA VAL A 249 -2.39 1.84 8.94
C VAL A 249 -2.20 0.34 8.70
N ASN A 250 -1.02 -0.03 8.23
CA ASN A 250 -0.55 -1.41 8.22
C ASN A 250 0.80 -1.48 8.95
N THR A 251 0.80 -2.18 10.08
CA THR A 251 1.93 -2.29 11.01
C THR A 251 2.83 -3.48 10.66
N ASN A 252 3.45 -3.42 9.48
CA ASN A 252 4.39 -4.43 8.96
C ASN A 252 3.77 -5.80 8.60
N GLY A 253 2.69 -5.80 7.82
CA GLY A 253 2.18 -7.00 7.14
C GLY A 253 0.96 -7.65 7.79
N THR A 254 0.44 -7.08 8.88
CA THR A 254 -0.73 -7.60 9.61
C THR A 254 -2.08 -7.22 8.99
N GLY A 255 -2.08 -6.68 7.77
CA GLY A 255 -3.27 -6.11 7.12
C GLY A 255 -3.52 -4.65 7.47
N TRP A 256 -4.60 -4.09 6.90
CA TRP A 256 -4.98 -2.69 7.06
C TRP A 256 -6.00 -2.52 8.18
N VAL A 257 -5.72 -1.61 9.12
CA VAL A 257 -6.58 -1.28 10.25
C VAL A 257 -7.02 0.18 10.15
N ASP A 258 -8.30 0.44 10.39
CA ASP A 258 -8.86 1.80 10.43
C ASP A 258 -8.28 2.57 11.63
N LEU A 259 -7.76 3.77 11.37
CA LEU A 259 -7.28 4.65 12.42
C LEU A 259 -8.44 5.37 13.10
N THR A 260 -8.17 5.89 14.29
CA THR A 260 -9.05 6.81 15.02
C THR A 260 -8.23 8.02 15.50
N ASN A 261 -8.87 9.18 15.61
CA ASN A 261 -8.20 10.35 16.15
C ASN A 261 -7.89 10.13 17.65
N GLY A 262 -6.69 10.54 18.08
CA GLY A 262 -6.23 10.39 19.45
C GLY A 262 -4.92 11.14 19.69
N ALA A 263 -4.12 10.69 20.65
CA ALA A 263 -2.84 11.33 20.98
C ALA A 263 -1.81 11.20 19.83
N THR A 264 -1.78 10.05 19.16
CA THR A 264 -0.81 9.76 18.09
C THR A 264 -1.28 10.22 16.72
N TYR A 265 -2.56 10.05 16.40
CA TYR A 265 -3.11 10.32 15.06
C TYR A 265 -4.14 11.44 15.12
N SER A 266 -4.03 12.41 14.21
CA SER A 266 -5.03 13.46 14.02
C SER A 266 -5.29 13.72 12.54
N GLY A 267 -6.49 14.18 12.21
CA GLY A 267 -6.91 14.38 10.81
C GLY A 267 -7.30 13.10 10.09
N VAL A 268 -7.59 12.01 10.82
CA VAL A 268 -7.95 10.68 10.28
C VAL A 268 -9.16 10.71 9.34
N THR A 269 -10.04 11.69 9.47
CA THR A 269 -11.21 11.90 8.60
C THR A 269 -11.04 13.07 7.63
N SER A 270 -9.79 13.45 7.32
CA SER A 270 -9.47 14.56 6.43
C SER A 270 -8.45 14.15 5.35
N SER A 271 -8.19 15.03 4.40
CA SER A 271 -7.17 14.85 3.36
C SER A 271 -5.73 14.82 3.90
N THR A 272 -5.52 15.16 5.18
CA THR A 272 -4.20 15.22 5.82
C THR A 272 -4.18 14.43 7.12
N LEU A 273 -3.32 13.41 7.20
CA LEU A 273 -3.04 12.68 8.44
C LEU A 273 -1.78 13.27 9.08
N THR A 274 -1.88 13.66 10.35
CA THR A 274 -0.72 14.00 11.17
C THR A 274 -0.47 12.90 12.19
N ILE A 275 0.77 12.43 12.23
CA ILE A 275 1.27 11.47 13.22
C ILE A 275 2.15 12.25 14.17
N SER A 276 1.68 12.43 15.41
CA SER A 276 2.38 13.22 16.42
C SER A 276 3.40 12.38 17.17
N GLY A 277 4.61 12.92 17.33
CA GLY A 277 5.67 12.27 18.11
C GLY A 277 6.00 10.86 17.63
N VAL A 278 6.42 10.72 16.37
CA VAL A 278 6.75 9.41 15.79
C VAL A 278 7.79 8.68 16.64
N VAL A 279 7.65 7.36 16.80
CA VAL A 279 8.59 6.53 17.57
C VAL A 279 9.23 5.48 16.67
N SER A 280 10.41 4.99 17.04
CA SER A 280 11.16 4.00 16.24
C SER A 280 10.37 2.73 15.92
N GLY A 281 9.45 2.32 16.80
CA GLY A 281 8.55 1.18 16.58
C GLY A 281 7.58 1.36 15.41
N MET A 282 7.37 2.59 14.93
CA MET A 282 6.53 2.89 13.76
C MET A 282 7.31 2.85 12.44
N ASN A 283 8.61 2.54 12.48
CA ASN A 283 9.41 2.46 11.26
C ASN A 283 8.85 1.39 10.32
N ASN A 284 8.76 1.75 9.04
CA ASN A 284 8.18 0.96 7.94
C ASN A 284 6.65 0.78 7.98
N TYR A 285 5.94 1.43 8.90
CA TYR A 285 4.48 1.43 8.87
C TYR A 285 3.99 2.08 7.58
N LYS A 286 2.96 1.49 6.99
CA LYS A 286 2.35 1.99 5.75
C LYS A 286 1.04 2.68 6.09
N TYR A 287 0.77 3.80 5.42
CA TYR A 287 -0.44 4.59 5.62
C TYR A 287 -1.14 4.80 4.29
N ARG A 288 -2.46 4.58 4.26
CA ARG A 288 -3.30 4.84 3.08
C ARG A 288 -4.60 5.52 3.47
N ALA A 289 -5.21 6.20 2.52
CA ALA A 289 -6.55 6.75 2.68
C ALA A 289 -7.59 5.88 1.98
N LYS A 290 -8.64 5.52 2.72
CA LYS A 290 -9.89 4.97 2.20
C LYS A 290 -10.87 6.13 2.03
N ILE A 291 -11.32 6.39 0.81
CA ILE A 291 -12.13 7.55 0.45
C ILE A 291 -13.48 7.08 -0.06
N THR A 292 -14.57 7.65 0.45
CA THR A 292 -15.91 7.50 -0.13
C THR A 292 -16.31 8.81 -0.79
N ALA A 293 -16.65 8.79 -2.08
CA ALA A 293 -17.02 10.00 -2.81
C ALA A 293 -17.97 9.71 -3.98
N GLY A 294 -18.50 10.77 -4.58
CA GLY A 294 -19.33 10.72 -5.79
C GLY A 294 -20.81 10.39 -5.56
N SER A 295 -21.56 10.37 -6.67
CA SER A 295 -22.97 9.96 -6.74
C SER A 295 -23.18 9.11 -8.00
N PRO A 296 -23.48 7.80 -7.90
CA PRO A 296 -23.66 7.03 -6.66
C PRO A 296 -22.38 6.97 -5.82
N SER A 297 -22.53 6.92 -4.48
CA SER A 297 -21.40 6.91 -3.55
C SER A 297 -20.57 5.64 -3.74
N CYS A 298 -19.26 5.80 -3.94
CA CYS A 298 -18.34 4.70 -4.13
C CYS A 298 -17.17 4.82 -3.16
N THR A 299 -16.69 3.71 -2.59
CA THR A 299 -15.57 3.68 -1.66
C THR A 299 -14.34 3.08 -2.32
N LYS A 300 -13.20 3.78 -2.30
CA LYS A 300 -11.92 3.36 -2.88
C LYS A 300 -10.78 3.59 -1.90
N SER A 301 -9.89 2.61 -1.79
CA SER A 301 -8.61 2.78 -1.09
C SER A 301 -7.56 3.27 -2.07
N GLY A 302 -6.81 4.31 -1.69
CA GLY A 302 -5.66 4.78 -2.46
C GLY A 302 -4.44 3.88 -2.30
N ASN A 303 -3.38 4.21 -3.02
CA ASN A 303 -2.03 3.69 -2.76
C ASN A 303 -1.54 4.13 -1.36
N TYR A 304 -0.36 3.68 -0.93
CA TYR A 304 0.17 3.95 0.40
C TYR A 304 1.51 4.69 0.38
N GLY A 305 1.75 5.48 1.43
CA GLY A 305 3.06 6.01 1.78
C GLY A 305 3.71 5.21 2.91
N ILE A 306 5.04 5.14 2.93
CA ILE A 306 5.81 4.49 4.00
C ILE A 306 6.31 5.56 4.97
N LEU A 307 6.19 5.31 6.26
CA LEU A 307 6.84 6.10 7.30
C LEU A 307 8.23 5.54 7.60
N THR A 308 9.25 6.33 7.31
CA THR A 308 10.63 6.04 7.73
C THR A 308 10.95 6.86 8.98
N VAL A 309 11.20 6.17 10.09
CA VAL A 309 11.57 6.82 11.36
C VAL A 309 13.07 6.76 11.55
N ASN A 310 13.70 7.93 11.52
CA ASN A 310 15.13 8.08 11.78
C ASN A 310 15.35 8.41 13.27
N THR A 311 16.31 7.74 13.90
CA THR A 311 16.70 8.07 15.27
C THR A 311 17.69 9.23 15.25
N ALA A 312 17.44 10.27 16.05
CA ALA A 312 18.42 11.32 16.26
C ALA A 312 19.71 10.73 16.87
N PRO A 313 20.89 11.28 16.55
CA PRO A 313 22.13 10.89 17.20
C PRO A 313 22.05 11.06 18.72
N SER A 314 22.87 10.31 19.46
CA SER A 314 23.07 10.57 20.88
C SER A 314 23.61 11.98 21.12
N GLN A 315 23.24 12.60 22.24
CA GLN A 315 23.83 13.87 22.67
C GLN A 315 25.36 13.78 22.67
N PRO A 316 26.10 14.74 22.08
CA PRO A 316 27.55 14.74 22.14
C PRO A 316 28.03 14.93 23.57
N THR A 317 29.05 14.16 23.97
CA THR A 317 29.67 14.22 25.28
C THR A 317 31.09 14.75 25.12
N LEU A 318 31.35 15.91 25.70
CA LEU A 318 32.61 16.63 25.53
C LEU A 318 33.56 16.34 26.68
N SER A 319 34.85 16.17 26.36
CA SER A 319 35.90 16.04 27.37
C SER A 319 36.12 17.37 28.11
N ALA A 320 36.93 17.30 29.17
CA ALA A 320 37.56 18.51 29.69
C ALA A 320 38.37 19.22 28.59
N SER A 321 38.34 20.55 28.62
CA SER A 321 39.11 21.42 27.73
C SER A 321 40.59 21.45 28.10
N ILE A 322 41.45 21.39 27.08
CA ILE A 322 42.84 21.82 27.13
C ILE A 322 42.88 23.31 26.78
N GLN A 323 43.39 24.12 27.71
CA GLN A 323 43.39 25.57 27.57
C GLN A 323 44.56 26.08 26.71
N PRO A 324 44.43 27.26 26.07
CA PRO A 324 45.50 27.86 25.29
C PRO A 324 46.77 28.08 26.12
N THR A 325 47.92 28.11 25.45
CA THR A 325 49.22 28.39 26.09
C THR A 325 49.77 29.72 25.58
N CYS A 326 50.88 30.18 26.13
CA CYS A 326 51.53 31.41 25.65
C CYS A 326 51.95 31.33 24.17
N ASN A 327 52.15 30.12 23.64
CA ASN A 327 52.61 29.88 22.28
C ASN A 327 51.50 29.35 21.36
N THR A 328 50.32 29.04 21.90
CA THR A 328 49.16 28.53 21.15
C THR A 328 47.91 29.31 21.54
N SER A 329 47.31 30.04 20.60
CA SER A 329 46.18 30.95 20.84
C SER A 329 44.82 30.25 20.94
N THR A 330 44.74 28.95 20.65
CA THR A 330 43.52 28.15 20.70
C THR A 330 43.59 27.09 21.80
N GLY A 331 42.41 26.71 22.30
CA GLY A 331 42.23 25.55 23.16
C GLY A 331 41.64 24.38 22.39
N SER A 332 41.58 23.21 23.01
CA SER A 332 41.00 22.02 22.38
C SER A 332 40.21 21.16 23.36
N PHE A 333 39.30 20.34 22.85
CA PHE A 333 38.60 19.30 23.57
C PHE A 333 38.20 18.18 22.60
N THR A 334 37.78 17.03 23.11
CA THR A 334 37.35 15.91 22.29
C THR A 334 35.88 15.56 22.48
N ILE A 335 35.29 14.99 21.44
CA ILE A 335 33.96 14.38 21.46
C ILE A 335 34.16 12.92 21.87
N THR A 336 33.86 12.60 23.12
CA THR A 336 34.20 11.29 23.69
C THR A 336 33.34 10.15 23.13
N ASN A 337 32.10 10.45 22.72
CA ASN A 337 31.22 9.54 21.98
C ASN A 337 31.21 9.84 20.46
N TYR A 338 32.36 10.23 19.90
CA TYR A 338 32.46 10.52 18.47
C TYR A 338 32.06 9.31 17.61
N ASN A 339 31.24 9.58 16.60
CA ASN A 339 30.88 8.66 15.53
C ASN A 339 31.13 9.35 14.18
N ALA A 340 31.94 8.72 13.34
CA ALA A 340 32.34 9.25 12.04
C ALA A 340 31.19 9.35 11.02
N SER A 341 30.07 8.66 11.25
CA SER A 341 28.86 8.77 10.42
C SER A 341 28.03 10.03 10.72
N TYR A 342 28.36 10.78 11.78
CA TYR A 342 27.63 12.00 12.15
C TYR A 342 28.42 13.25 11.77
N THR A 343 27.68 14.30 11.42
CA THR A 343 28.24 15.65 11.25
C THR A 343 28.07 16.42 12.54
N TYR A 344 29.13 17.05 13.04
CA TYR A 344 29.08 17.86 14.26
C TYR A 344 29.11 19.35 13.91
N ALA A 345 28.30 20.13 14.60
CA ALA A 345 28.26 21.58 14.48
C ALA A 345 28.45 22.22 15.85
N ALA A 346 29.31 23.24 15.90
CA ALA A 346 29.55 24.04 17.10
C ALA A 346 28.68 25.29 17.12
N SER A 347 28.21 25.66 18.31
CA SER A 347 27.57 26.94 18.57
C SER A 347 28.31 27.62 19.74
N PRO A 348 28.96 28.79 19.50
CA PRO A 348 29.17 29.44 18.21
C PRO A 348 30.17 28.69 17.32
N SER A 349 30.13 28.88 15.99
CA SER A 349 30.99 28.17 15.02
C SER A 349 32.21 28.95 14.56
N THR A 350 32.30 30.25 14.86
CA THR A 350 33.37 31.12 14.36
C THR A 350 34.74 30.69 14.88
N GLY A 351 35.65 30.38 13.95
CA GLY A 351 37.02 29.96 14.27
C GLY A 351 37.15 28.54 14.85
N VAL A 352 36.05 27.79 14.94
CA VAL A 352 36.06 26.40 15.43
C VAL A 352 36.45 25.46 14.30
N VAL A 353 37.41 24.58 14.56
CA VAL A 353 37.86 23.52 13.64
C VAL A 353 37.55 22.17 14.29
N ILE A 354 36.76 21.35 13.61
CA ILE A 354 36.45 19.97 14.02
C ILE A 354 37.18 19.03 13.06
N SER A 355 38.09 18.20 13.58
CA SER A 355 38.86 17.23 12.82
C SER A 355 38.81 15.87 13.53
N GLY A 356 38.06 14.93 12.94
CA GLY A 356 37.71 13.68 13.62
C GLY A 356 37.00 13.97 14.95
N ASN A 357 37.47 13.34 16.03
CA ASN A 357 36.92 13.55 17.36
C ASN A 357 37.46 14.81 18.07
N THR A 358 38.38 15.56 17.48
CA THR A 358 39.06 16.68 18.12
C THR A 358 38.48 18.00 17.65
N VAL A 359 38.18 18.88 18.60
CA VAL A 359 37.69 20.24 18.35
C VAL A 359 38.71 21.25 18.86
N THR A 360 39.11 22.18 18.01
CA THR A 360 40.00 23.30 18.33
C THR A 360 39.22 24.59 18.17
N ALA A 361 39.28 25.48 19.16
CA ALA A 361 38.49 26.71 19.16
C ALA A 361 39.25 27.88 19.83
N PRO A 362 38.95 29.14 19.44
CA PRO A 362 39.43 30.31 20.16
C PRO A 362 38.74 30.44 21.53
N THR A 363 38.99 31.54 22.24
CA THR A 363 38.32 31.80 23.51
C THR A 363 36.80 31.96 23.33
N GLY A 364 36.03 31.32 24.20
CA GLY A 364 34.57 31.29 24.13
C GLY A 364 33.97 30.12 24.89
N SER A 365 32.63 30.04 24.89
CA SER A 365 31.89 28.91 25.41
C SER A 365 31.16 28.22 24.27
N TYR A 366 31.35 26.92 24.12
CA TYR A 366 30.92 26.14 22.97
C TYR A 366 30.03 24.97 23.38
N ALA A 367 28.95 24.74 22.65
CA ALA A 367 28.17 23.51 22.68
C ALA A 367 28.18 22.86 21.29
N LEU A 368 28.07 21.54 21.24
CA LEU A 368 28.00 20.78 19.98
C LEU A 368 26.65 20.10 19.82
N THR A 369 26.16 20.04 18.58
CA THR A 369 25.09 19.13 18.14
C THR A 369 25.64 18.14 17.12
N ALA A 370 25.10 16.93 17.09
CA ALA A 370 25.39 15.92 16.08
C ALA A 370 24.18 15.73 15.15
N THR A 371 24.44 15.56 13.86
CA THR A 371 23.39 15.37 12.84
C THR A 371 23.63 14.11 12.04
N LEU A 372 22.56 13.34 11.81
CA LEU A 372 22.50 12.21 10.86
C LEU A 372 21.32 12.42 9.92
N GLY A 373 21.60 12.67 8.64
CA GLY A 373 20.56 13.05 7.68
C GLY A 373 19.87 14.35 8.09
N THR A 374 18.55 14.28 8.33
CA THR A 374 17.74 15.42 8.80
C THR A 374 17.60 15.49 10.32
N CYS A 375 18.13 14.51 11.07
CA CYS A 375 17.95 14.43 12.51
C CYS A 375 19.12 15.02 13.27
N THR A 376 18.85 16.00 14.12
CA THR A 376 19.82 16.65 14.99
C THR A 376 19.60 16.22 16.44
N SER A 377 20.70 15.91 17.13
CA SER A 377 20.68 15.60 18.55
C SER A 377 20.44 16.84 19.42
N VAL A 378 20.11 16.61 20.68
CA VAL A 378 20.17 17.67 21.69
C VAL A 378 21.60 18.21 21.82
N ALA A 379 21.74 19.51 22.06
CA ALA A 379 23.05 20.15 22.24
C ALA A 379 23.76 19.59 23.46
N SER A 380 25.09 19.44 23.39
CA SER A 380 25.93 19.02 24.51
C SER A 380 25.88 20.03 25.66
N SER A 381 26.33 19.59 26.83
CA SER A 381 26.78 20.54 27.86
C SER A 381 27.91 21.42 27.30
N GLY A 382 27.96 22.69 27.73
CA GLY A 382 28.94 23.66 27.24
C GLY A 382 30.36 23.39 27.75
N VAL A 383 31.36 23.71 26.92
CA VAL A 383 32.78 23.71 27.26
C VAL A 383 33.36 25.11 27.06
N THR A 384 34.12 25.60 28.03
CA THR A 384 34.72 26.95 27.98
C THR A 384 36.21 26.89 27.65
N ILE A 385 36.62 27.69 26.67
CA ILE A 385 38.02 28.00 26.36
C ILE A 385 38.32 29.42 26.84
N ASN A 386 39.23 29.53 27.80
CA ASN A 386 39.67 30.78 28.40
C ASN A 386 40.53 31.59 27.41
N ALA A 387 40.69 32.88 27.72
CA ALA A 387 41.60 33.74 26.97
C ALA A 387 43.05 33.24 27.08
N GLN A 388 43.81 33.42 26.00
CA GLN A 388 45.23 33.07 25.97
C GLN A 388 45.99 33.83 27.08
N PRO A 389 46.86 33.16 27.87
CA PRO A 389 47.66 33.84 28.87
C PRO A 389 48.55 34.93 28.27
N THR A 390 48.45 36.17 28.78
CA THR A 390 49.23 37.32 28.32
C THR A 390 50.65 37.38 28.90
N PHE A 391 50.90 36.68 30.00
CA PHE A 391 52.20 36.63 30.66
C PHE A 391 52.67 35.19 30.84
N CYS A 392 53.58 34.74 29.96
CA CYS A 392 54.30 33.50 30.21
C CYS A 392 55.37 33.74 31.26
N LYS A 393 55.28 33.07 32.41
CA LYS A 393 56.42 33.00 33.32
C LYS A 393 57.53 32.19 32.65
N ILE A 394 58.60 32.86 32.22
CA ILE A 394 59.86 32.19 31.91
C ILE A 394 60.34 31.56 33.22
N ARG A 395 60.23 30.24 33.34
CA ARG A 395 60.83 29.50 34.46
C ARG A 395 62.31 29.40 34.15
N PHE A 396 63.10 30.39 34.56
CA PHE A 396 64.55 30.21 34.65
C PHE A 396 64.80 29.04 35.59
N HIS A 397 65.17 27.88 35.06
CA HIS A 397 65.79 26.84 35.87
C HIS A 397 67.06 27.46 36.44
N ASN A 398 67.16 27.41 37.76
CA ASN A 398 68.16 28.09 38.55
C ASN A 398 69.55 27.46 38.31
N SER A 399 70.15 27.65 37.14
CA SER A 399 71.57 27.41 36.91
C SER A 399 72.29 28.71 37.24
N LYS A 400 72.78 28.77 38.48
CA LYS A 400 73.77 29.72 39.02
C LYS A 400 74.15 30.86 38.06
N ILE A 401 73.58 32.04 38.28
CA ILE A 401 74.13 33.29 37.73
C ILE A 401 75.49 33.51 38.41
N SER A 402 76.57 33.22 37.69
CA SER A 402 77.88 33.78 37.99
C SER A 402 77.87 35.23 37.51
N TYR A 403 78.14 36.17 38.41
CA TYR A 403 78.32 37.57 38.05
C TYR A 403 79.53 37.72 37.11
N SER A 404 79.30 38.02 35.84
CA SER A 404 80.28 38.70 34.99
C SER A 404 79.59 39.62 34.00
N THR A 405 79.67 40.92 34.31
CA THR A 405 79.66 42.08 33.38
C THR A 405 78.66 42.06 32.23
N ILE A 406 77.47 42.64 32.46
CA ILE A 406 76.65 43.22 31.39
C ILE A 406 77.02 44.70 31.26
N ARG A 407 77.70 45.06 30.16
CA ARG A 407 77.87 46.45 29.74
C ARG A 407 76.60 46.93 29.05
N TRP A 408 75.96 47.95 29.60
CA TRP A 408 74.94 48.72 28.90
C TRP A 408 75.59 49.59 27.83
N ARG A 409 75.11 49.52 26.59
CA ARG A 409 75.39 50.52 25.56
C ARG A 409 74.08 51.19 25.18
N ILE A 410 73.81 52.33 25.82
CA ILE A 410 72.79 53.28 25.40
C ILE A 410 73.34 54.01 24.17
N ARG A 411 72.63 53.97 23.05
CA ARG A 411 72.79 54.97 21.98
C ARG A 411 71.69 56.01 22.19
N ILE A 412 72.12 57.27 22.28
CA ILE A 412 71.28 58.47 22.22
C ILE A 412 70.81 58.64 20.78
#